data_AF-A0AA96QXB9-F1
#
_entry.id   AF-A0AA96QXB9-F1
#
_cell.length_a   1.000
_cell.length_b   1.000
_cell.length_c   1.000
_cell.angle_alpha   90.00
_cell.angle_beta   90.00
_cell.angle_gamma   90.00
#
_symmetry.space_group_name_H-M   'P 1'
#
loop_
_entity.id
_entity.type
_entity.pdbx_description
1 polymer ?
#
loop_
_entity_poly.entity_id
_entity_poly.type
_entity_poly.pdbx_seq_one_letter_code
_entity_poly.pdbx_strand_id
1 'polypeptide(L)'
;MHDLVRLHAAEQAAAATREPALRRLVDFTTLTAFSGAMLVEPLRTPITPEPAVPDCHPIAFADDTAARAWFEAEHDVLGEVQRVAV
;
A
#
# COMPACT_ATOMS: atom_id res chain seq x y z
N MET A 1 12.50 -6.03 3.03
CA MET A 1 12.24 -6.65 4.36
C MET A 1 12.56 -8.14 4.29
N HIS A 2 13.25 -8.70 5.28
CA HIS A 2 13.74 -10.09 5.26
C HIS A 2 12.66 -11.11 5.66
N ASP A 3 12.68 -12.29 5.03
CA ASP A 3 11.68 -13.37 5.14
C ASP A 3 11.40 -13.84 6.58
N LEU A 4 12.36 -13.68 7.50
CA LEU A 4 12.18 -14.02 8.91
C LEU A 4 11.12 -13.16 9.62
N VAL A 5 10.99 -11.89 9.24
CA VAL A 5 9.95 -11.00 9.77
C VAL A 5 8.59 -11.41 9.22
N ARG A 6 8.52 -11.85 7.96
CA ARG A 6 7.28 -12.35 7.34
C ARG A 6 6.83 -13.66 7.98
N LEU A 7 7.76 -14.59 8.24
CA LEU A 7 7.46 -15.87 8.88
C LEU A 7 6.96 -15.66 10.31
N HIS A 8 7.65 -14.84 11.09
CA HIS A 8 7.24 -14.54 12.46
C HIS A 8 5.87 -13.83 12.50
N ALA A 9 5.62 -12.89 11.60
CA ALA A 9 4.31 -12.24 11.50
C ALA A 9 3.20 -13.23 11.08
N ALA A 10 3.50 -14.19 10.20
CA ALA A 10 2.56 -15.23 9.79
C ALA A 10 2.22 -16.22 10.93
N GLU A 11 3.19 -16.54 11.78
CA GLU A 11 3.00 -17.39 12.97
C GLU A 11 2.17 -16.69 14.06
N GLN A 12 2.28 -15.36 14.18
CA GLN A 12 1.55 -14.56 15.16
C GLN A 12 0.15 -14.13 14.68
N ALA A 13 -0.15 -14.24 13.38
CA ALA A 13 -1.43 -13.80 12.82
C ALA A 13 -2.55 -14.83 13.09
N ALA A 14 -3.52 -14.46 13.92
CA ALA A 14 -4.75 -15.24 14.07
C ALA A 14 -5.57 -15.22 12.76
N ALA A 15 -6.24 -16.33 12.43
CA ALA A 15 -7.04 -16.43 11.20
C ALA A 15 -8.12 -15.33 11.10
N ALA A 16 -8.73 -14.95 12.23
CA ALA A 16 -9.75 -13.91 12.30
C ALA A 16 -9.20 -12.48 12.09
N THR A 17 -7.90 -12.25 12.29
CA THR A 17 -7.27 -10.93 12.08
C THR A 17 -6.60 -10.81 10.72
N ARG A 18 -6.41 -11.92 10.01
CA ARG A 18 -5.72 -11.98 8.72
C ARG A 18 -6.44 -11.20 7.62
N GLU A 19 -7.73 -11.45 7.41
CA GLU A 19 -8.49 -10.76 6.35
C GLU A 19 -8.61 -9.24 6.60
N PRO A 20 -8.97 -8.76 7.81
CA PRO A 20 -8.95 -7.32 8.10
C PRO A 20 -7.56 -6.69 7.95
N ALA A 21 -6.49 -7.41 8.32
CA ALA A 21 -5.12 -6.92 8.16
C ALA A 21 -4.70 -6.83 6.69
N LEU A 22 -5.07 -7.81 5.87
CA LEU A 22 -4.84 -7.78 4.43
C LEU A 22 -5.60 -6.64 3.78
N ARG A 23 -6.86 -6.40 4.18
CA ARG A 23 -7.65 -5.27 3.66
C ARG A 23 -7.01 -3.92 4.00
N ARG A 24 -6.53 -3.74 5.24
CA ARG A 24 -5.75 -2.55 5.63
C ARG A 24 -4.48 -2.38 4.78
N LEU A 25 -3.77 -3.46 4.50
CA LEU A 25 -2.56 -3.42 3.66
C LEU A 25 -2.88 -3.00 2.22
N VAL A 26 -3.94 -3.56 1.64
CA VAL A 26 -4.40 -3.22 0.28
C VAL A 26 -4.83 -1.76 0.22
N ASP A 27 -5.64 -1.29 1.18
CA ASP A 27 -6.08 0.10 1.23
C ASP A 27 -4.91 1.07 1.41
N PHE A 28 -3.98 0.77 2.35
CA PHE A 28 -2.78 1.57 2.58
C PHE A 28 -1.96 1.72 1.30
N THR A 29 -1.71 0.61 0.63
CA THR A 29 -0.88 0.56 -0.59
C THR A 29 -1.57 1.30 -1.74
N THR A 30 -2.87 1.10 -1.91
CA THR A 30 -3.65 1.72 -2.99
C THR A 30 -3.74 3.23 -2.82
N LEU A 31 -4.07 3.70 -1.62
CA LEU A 31 -4.20 5.14 -1.34
C LEU A 31 -2.86 5.85 -1.35
N THR A 32 -1.79 5.19 -0.89
CA THR A 32 -0.42 5.72 -1.00
C THR A 32 0.03 5.78 -2.45
N ALA A 33 -0.21 4.75 -3.25
CA ALA A 33 0.10 4.80 -4.68
C ALA A 33 -0.72 5.87 -5.41
N PHE A 34 -1.98 6.08 -5.03
CA PHE A 34 -2.80 7.15 -5.59
C PHE A 34 -2.24 8.55 -5.28
N SER A 35 -1.86 8.81 -4.02
CA SER A 35 -1.28 10.10 -3.61
C SER A 35 0.05 10.37 -4.35
N GLY A 36 0.91 9.35 -4.46
CA GLY A 36 2.14 9.42 -5.23
C GLY A 36 1.91 9.67 -6.72
N ALA A 37 0.96 8.96 -7.33
CA ALA A 37 0.68 9.09 -8.76
C ALA A 37 0.19 10.49 -9.15
N MET A 38 -0.60 11.15 -8.29
CA MET A 38 -1.06 12.52 -8.52
C MET A 38 0.05 13.56 -8.43
N LEU A 39 1.13 13.29 -7.68
CA LEU A 39 2.33 14.15 -7.64
C LEU A 39 3.23 13.94 -8.86
N VAL A 40 3.39 12.67 -9.25
CA VAL A 40 4.23 12.24 -10.36
C VAL A 40 3.65 12.62 -11.72
N GLU A 41 2.33 12.51 -11.86
CA GLU A 41 1.59 12.84 -13.07
C GLU A 41 0.37 13.71 -12.75
N PRO A 42 0.56 15.03 -12.55
CA PRO A 42 -0.53 15.93 -12.17
C PRO A 42 -1.66 16.04 -13.20
N LEU A 43 -1.38 15.68 -14.46
CA LEU A 43 -2.34 15.70 -15.57
C LEU A 43 -3.24 14.46 -15.62
N ARG A 44 -3.00 13.47 -14.74
CA ARG A 44 -3.79 12.25 -14.68
C ARG A 44 -5.22 12.58 -14.25
N THR A 45 -6.21 12.00 -14.93
CA THR A 45 -7.61 12.12 -14.51
C THR A 45 -7.77 11.47 -13.13
N PRO A 46 -8.20 12.21 -12.09
CA PRO A 46 -8.37 11.66 -10.76
C PRO A 46 -9.48 10.61 -10.76
N ILE A 47 -9.20 9.44 -10.19
CA ILE A 47 -10.24 8.51 -9.78
C ILE A 47 -10.67 8.88 -8.35
N THR A 48 -11.93 8.59 -7.99
CA THR A 48 -12.38 8.69 -6.60
C THR A 48 -12.12 7.35 -5.91
N PRO A 49 -11.06 7.21 -5.09
CA PRO A 49 -10.85 5.98 -4.35
C PRO A 49 -11.96 5.77 -3.32
N GLU A 50 -12.27 4.51 -3.03
CA GLU A 50 -13.13 4.16 -1.90
C GLU A 50 -12.50 4.65 -0.58
N PRO A 51 -13.32 5.03 0.42
CA PRO A 51 -12.79 5.40 1.72
C PRO A 51 -12.05 4.22 2.36
N ALA A 52 -10.88 4.51 2.92
CA ALA A 52 -10.06 3.52 3.60
C ALA A 52 -10.83 2.86 4.76
N VAL A 53 -10.58 1.58 5.01
CA VAL A 53 -11.01 0.93 6.25
C VAL A 53 -10.43 1.63 7.49
N PRO A 54 -11.06 1.46 8.68
CA PRO A 54 -10.53 2.00 9.93
C PRO A 54 -9.07 1.61 10.19
N ASP A 55 -8.33 2.51 10.84
CA ASP A 55 -6.90 2.38 11.16
C ASP A 55 -5.98 2.23 9.94
N CYS A 56 -6.42 2.70 8.77
CA CYS A 56 -5.57 2.86 7.60
C CYS A 56 -4.96 4.26 7.55
N HIS A 57 -3.63 4.34 7.47
CA HIS A 57 -2.88 5.61 7.44
C HIS A 57 -1.96 5.67 6.21
N PRO A 58 -2.49 6.03 5.02
CA PRO A 58 -1.70 6.15 3.80
C PRO A 58 -0.62 7.24 3.90
N ILE A 59 0.46 7.09 3.13
CA ILE A 59 1.54 8.09 3.12
C ILE A 59 1.10 9.31 2.31
N ALA A 60 1.26 10.49 2.92
CA ALA A 60 1.22 11.78 2.24
C ALA A 60 2.66 12.18 1.88
N PHE A 61 2.98 12.23 0.60
CA PHE A 61 4.30 12.65 0.13
C PHE A 61 4.42 14.17 0.11
N ALA A 62 5.59 14.68 0.46
CA ALA A 62 5.88 16.10 0.41
C ALA A 62 6.13 16.62 -1.02
N ASP A 63 6.70 15.77 -1.90
CA ASP A 63 7.06 16.12 -3.27
C ASP A 63 7.15 14.88 -4.19
N ASP A 64 7.34 15.13 -5.49
CA ASP A 64 7.53 14.10 -6.54
C ASP A 64 8.74 13.19 -6.27
N THR A 65 9.83 13.73 -5.70
CA THR A 65 11.06 12.95 -5.47
C THR A 65 10.82 11.88 -4.39
N ALA A 66 10.14 12.26 -3.31
CA ALA A 66 9.74 11.35 -2.25
C ALA A 66 8.75 10.28 -2.75
N ALA A 67 7.81 10.65 -3.62
CA ALA A 67 6.87 9.72 -4.23
C ALA A 67 7.60 8.70 -5.12
N ARG A 68 8.52 9.15 -5.99
CA ARG A 68 9.31 8.27 -6.87
C ARG A 68 10.21 7.31 -6.10
N ALA A 69 10.90 7.80 -5.07
CA ALA A 69 11.75 6.96 -4.23
C ALA A 69 10.94 5.86 -3.52
N TRP A 70 9.71 6.16 -3.11
CA TRP A 70 8.81 5.16 -2.55
C TRP A 70 8.37 4.12 -3.60
N PHE A 71 8.00 4.56 -4.80
CA PHE A 71 7.65 3.64 -5.90
C PHE A 71 8.82 2.73 -6.28
N GLU A 72 10.05 3.23 -6.33
CA GLU A 72 11.23 2.42 -6.61
C GLU A 72 11.50 1.38 -5.51
N ALA A 73 11.34 1.77 -4.24
CA ALA A 73 11.55 0.88 -3.10
C ALA A 73 10.47 -0.21 -2.99
N GLU A 74 9.22 0.12 -3.32
CA GLU A 74 8.07 -0.78 -3.17
C GLU A 74 7.73 -1.52 -4.48
N HIS A 75 8.43 -1.27 -5.58
CA HIS A 75 8.13 -1.85 -6.90
C HIS A 75 7.98 -3.38 -6.87
N ASP A 76 8.85 -4.07 -6.13
CA ASP A 76 8.82 -5.54 -6.01
C ASP A 76 7.65 -6.04 -5.14
N VAL A 77 7.18 -5.24 -4.18
CA VAL A 77 6.10 -5.58 -3.25
C VAL A 77 4.73 -5.22 -3.83
N LEU A 78 4.64 -4.14 -4.60
CA LEU A 78 3.40 -3.67 -5.23
C LEU A 78 2.79 -4.71 -6.16
N GLY A 79 3.62 -5.41 -6.95
CA GLY A 79 3.16 -6.47 -7.86
C GLY A 79 2.61 -7.71 -7.14
N GLU A 80 3.05 -7.98 -5.91
CA GLU A 80 2.51 -9.06 -5.07
C GLU A 80 1.20 -8.63 -4.40
N VAL A 81 1.12 -7.39 -3.89
CA VAL A 81 -0.11 -6.85 -3.27
C VAL A 81 -1.25 -6.79 -4.28
N GLN A 82 -0.98 -6.40 -5.52
CA GLN A 82 -2.00 -6.38 -6.57
C GLN A 82 -2.57 -7.78 -6.87
N ARG A 83 -1.76 -8.84 -6.79
CA ARG A 83 -2.22 -10.22 -6.98
C ARG A 83 -3.08 -10.75 -5.84
N VAL A 84 -2.99 -10.15 -4.66
CA VAL A 84 -3.84 -10.50 -3.51
C VAL A 84 -5.15 -9.71 -3.50
N ALA A 85 -5.20 -8.58 -4.22
CA ALA A 85 -6.38 -7.73 -4.32
C ALA A 85 -7.39 -8.17 -5.40
N VAL A 86 -7.00 -9.08 -6.31
CA VAL A 86 -7.83 -9.68 -7.38
C VAL A 86 -8.25 -11.09 -6.98
#